data_AF-A0A5S5DQT3-F1
#
_entry.id   AF-A0A5S5DQT3-F1
#
_cell.length_a   1.000
_cell.length_b   1.000
_cell.length_c   1.000
_cell.angle_alpha   90.00
_cell.angle_beta   90.00
_cell.angle_gamma   90.00
#
_symmetry.space_group_name_H-M   'P 1'
#
loop_
_entity.id
_entity.type
_entity.pdbx_description
1 polymer ?
#
loop_
_entity_poly.entity_id
_entity_poly.type
_entity_poly.pdbx_seq_one_letter_code
_entity_poly.pdbx_strand_id
1 'polypeptide(L)'
;MKNTIGILIITLILTFSCSAQNDWKLIEKTISELKSESPNHEGAILNSYSIKDLDKDGIYEIIESNNRIESTAIGFLNIELSAAFDFDKIYVLNDKQYVESKSDIGFFLQNKISQYELWKRLILNPENLNSDSKILVNENRESFLKEINWILKNINEKSRK
;
A
#
# COMPACT_ATOMS: atom_id res chain seq x y z
N MET A 1 -66.70 -22.72 25.21
CA MET A 1 -66.33 -21.38 24.70
C MET A 1 -64.91 -21.10 25.17
N LYS A 2 -63.89 -21.51 24.40
CA LYS A 2 -63.03 -20.63 23.59
C LYS A 2 -62.85 -19.24 24.21
N ASN A 3 -61.67 -18.98 24.76
CA ASN A 3 -60.95 -17.71 24.59
C ASN A 3 -59.47 -17.92 24.89
N THR A 4 -58.73 -18.13 23.81
CA THR A 4 -57.28 -18.17 23.72
C THR A 4 -56.77 -16.73 23.85
N ILE A 5 -55.99 -16.42 24.89
CA ILE A 5 -55.22 -15.17 24.95
C ILE A 5 -53.77 -15.56 24.68
N GLY A 6 -53.40 -15.46 23.40
CA GLY A 6 -52.02 -15.58 22.97
C GLY A 6 -51.26 -14.31 23.35
N ILE A 7 -50.29 -14.44 24.26
CA ILE A 7 -49.34 -13.36 24.53
C ILE A 7 -48.26 -13.45 23.46
N LEU A 8 -48.35 -12.54 22.50
CA LEU A 8 -47.34 -12.29 21.47
C LEU A 8 -46.15 -11.59 22.14
N ILE A 9 -45.10 -12.34 22.47
CA ILE A 9 -43.83 -11.74 22.91
C ILE A 9 -43.09 -11.28 21.66
N ILE A 10 -43.14 -9.96 21.42
CA ILE A 10 -42.39 -9.27 20.38
C ILE A 10 -40.90 -9.45 20.69
N THR A 11 -40.23 -10.28 19.90
CA THR A 11 -38.77 -10.41 19.92
C THR A 11 -38.22 -9.13 19.31
N LEU A 12 -37.79 -8.20 20.16
CA LEU A 12 -37.05 -7.01 19.74
C LEU A 12 -35.66 -7.47 19.28
N ILE A 13 -35.55 -7.85 18.02
CA ILE A 13 -34.25 -8.08 17.38
C ILE A 13 -33.62 -6.69 17.26
N LEU A 14 -32.78 -6.35 18.25
CA LEU A 14 -31.77 -5.31 18.09
C LEU A 14 -30.80 -5.82 17.03
N THR A 15 -31.13 -5.57 15.76
CA THR A 15 -30.12 -5.59 14.70
C THR A 15 -29.18 -4.44 15.03
N PHE A 16 -28.10 -4.75 15.75
CA PHE A 16 -26.89 -3.96 15.63
C PHE A 16 -26.53 -4.02 14.15
N SER A 17 -26.92 -2.98 13.41
CA SER A 17 -26.37 -2.70 12.10
C SER A 17 -24.88 -2.55 12.34
N CYS A 18 -24.13 -3.63 12.12
CA CYS A 18 -22.69 -3.59 11.98
C CYS A 18 -22.44 -2.80 10.69
N SER A 19 -22.48 -1.47 10.79
CA SER A 19 -22.10 -0.61 9.69
C SER A 19 -20.58 -0.49 9.71
N ALA A 20 -19.89 -1.60 9.42
CA ALA A 20 -18.61 -1.54 8.72
C ALA A 20 -18.93 -1.15 7.26
N GLN A 21 -19.51 0.03 7.08
CA GLN A 21 -19.87 0.56 5.77
C GLN A 21 -18.77 1.54 5.43
N ASN A 22 -17.92 1.15 4.48
CA ASN A 22 -16.81 1.94 3.99
C ASN A 22 -17.24 3.38 3.73
N ASP A 23 -16.66 4.31 4.47
CA ASP A 23 -16.86 5.73 4.24
C ASP A 23 -15.99 6.15 3.05
N TRP A 24 -16.50 5.87 1.84
CA TRP A 24 -15.84 6.25 0.60
C TRP A 24 -15.48 7.74 0.55
N LYS A 25 -16.30 8.60 1.17
CA LYS A 25 -16.00 10.04 1.27
C LYS A 25 -14.78 10.29 2.14
N LEU A 26 -14.63 9.55 3.24
CA LEU A 26 -13.44 9.63 4.07
C LEU A 26 -12.19 9.15 3.30
N ILE A 27 -12.29 8.03 2.56
CA ILE A 27 -11.18 7.52 1.73
C ILE A 27 -10.77 8.57 0.67
N GLU A 28 -11.72 9.10 -0.09
CA GLU A 28 -11.47 10.12 -1.12
C GLU A 28 -10.84 11.38 -0.53
N LYS A 29 -11.33 11.82 0.63
CA LYS A 29 -10.77 12.96 1.36
C LYS A 29 -9.33 12.67 1.76
N THR A 30 -9.05 11.53 2.38
CA THR A 30 -7.69 11.18 2.80
C THR A 30 -6.75 11.07 1.59
N ILE A 31 -7.15 10.41 0.50
CA ILE A 31 -6.33 10.34 -0.71
C ILE A 31 -6.04 11.74 -1.27
N SER A 32 -7.01 12.65 -1.22
CA SER A 32 -6.82 14.04 -1.66
C SER A 32 -5.82 14.80 -0.78
N GLU A 33 -5.86 14.58 0.54
CA GLU A 33 -4.89 15.14 1.49
C GLU A 33 -3.48 14.59 1.20
N LEU A 34 -3.33 13.27 1.08
CA LEU A 34 -2.04 12.64 0.74
C LEU A 34 -1.47 13.13 -0.60
N LYS A 35 -2.35 13.30 -1.60
CA LYS A 35 -2.00 13.87 -2.91
C LYS A 35 -1.46 15.29 -2.82
N SER A 36 -1.96 16.10 -1.88
CA SER A 36 -1.51 17.48 -1.67
C SER A 36 -0.11 17.56 -1.03
N GLU A 37 0.27 16.51 -0.30
CA GLU A 37 1.59 16.39 0.36
C GLU A 37 2.63 15.67 -0.50
N SER A 38 2.20 15.10 -1.63
CA SER A 38 3.05 14.25 -2.46
C SER A 38 3.97 15.05 -3.37
N PRO A 39 5.13 14.46 -3.75
CA PRO A 39 5.97 15.02 -4.80
C PRO A 39 5.15 15.30 -6.06
N ASN A 40 5.30 16.52 -6.58
CA ASN A 40 4.59 17.00 -7.75
C ASN A 40 5.59 17.54 -8.77
N HIS A 41 5.36 17.20 -10.03
CA HIS A 41 6.12 17.74 -11.15
C HIS A 41 5.18 18.12 -12.28
N GLU A 42 5.22 19.40 -12.67
CA GLU A 42 4.39 19.95 -13.74
C GLU A 42 2.88 19.66 -13.57
N GLY A 43 2.41 19.58 -12.33
CA GLY A 43 1.02 19.27 -12.00
C GLY A 43 0.71 17.77 -11.90
N ALA A 44 1.65 16.89 -12.26
CA ALA A 44 1.52 15.45 -12.08
C ALA A 44 2.00 15.03 -10.67
N ILE A 45 1.15 14.29 -9.97
CA ILE A 45 1.47 13.70 -8.67
C ILE A 45 2.25 12.41 -8.92
N LEU A 46 3.41 12.27 -8.29
CA LEU A 46 4.31 11.14 -8.52
C LEU A 46 3.96 9.90 -7.70
N ASN A 47 3.29 10.07 -6.55
CA ASN A 47 2.80 8.95 -5.77
C ASN A 47 1.54 8.34 -6.41
N SER A 48 1.41 7.03 -6.33
CA SER A 48 0.21 6.31 -6.75
C SER A 48 -0.59 5.82 -5.55
N TYR A 49 -1.91 5.68 -5.74
CA TYR A 49 -2.85 5.34 -4.68
C TYR A 49 -3.74 4.19 -5.11
N SER A 50 -3.88 3.19 -4.24
CA SER A 50 -4.85 2.11 -4.44
C SER A 50 -5.61 1.84 -3.14
N ILE A 51 -6.77 1.21 -3.27
CA ILE A 51 -7.68 0.91 -2.17
C ILE A 51 -7.90 -0.59 -2.17
N LYS A 52 -7.62 -1.26 -1.07
CA LYS A 52 -7.67 -2.71 -0.99
C LYS A 52 -8.01 -3.16 0.42
N ASP A 53 -8.88 -4.15 0.53
CA ASP A 53 -9.11 -4.90 1.76
C ASP A 53 -8.02 -5.99 1.86
N LEU A 54 -7.04 -5.75 2.72
CA LEU A 54 -5.81 -6.54 2.80
C LEU A 54 -5.95 -7.80 3.66
N ASP A 55 -6.79 -7.77 4.69
CA ASP A 55 -7.00 -8.89 5.62
C ASP A 55 -8.38 -9.56 5.49
N LYS A 56 -9.23 -9.06 4.59
CA LYS A 56 -10.56 -9.56 4.23
C LYS A 56 -11.60 -9.37 5.32
N ASP A 57 -11.49 -8.32 6.11
CA ASP A 57 -12.44 -7.98 7.17
C ASP A 57 -13.59 -7.06 6.71
N GLY A 58 -13.54 -6.58 5.45
CA GLY A 58 -14.52 -5.68 4.85
C GLY A 58 -14.22 -4.18 5.03
N ILE A 59 -13.15 -3.85 5.75
CA ILE A 59 -12.57 -2.50 5.89
C ILE A 59 -11.45 -2.40 4.85
N TYR A 60 -11.42 -1.29 4.11
CA TYR A 60 -10.39 -1.09 3.09
C TYR A 60 -9.23 -0.26 3.63
N GLU A 61 -8.01 -0.63 3.27
CA GLU A 61 -6.82 0.19 3.45
C GLU A 61 -6.55 1.07 2.23
N ILE A 62 -5.92 2.21 2.48
CA ILE A 62 -5.32 3.05 1.44
C ILE A 62 -3.84 2.67 1.35
N ILE A 63 -3.40 2.35 0.14
CA ILE A 63 -1.99 2.06 -0.17
C ILE A 63 -1.44 3.22 -0.98
N GLU A 64 -0.49 3.96 -0.42
CA GLU A 64 0.33 4.93 -1.13
C GLU A 64 1.63 4.25 -1.57
N SER A 65 1.86 4.16 -2.88
CA SER A 65 3.13 3.67 -3.42
C SER A 65 3.95 4.86 -3.94
N ASN A 66 5.19 4.96 -3.46
CA ASN A 66 6.12 6.01 -3.84
C ASN A 66 7.45 5.42 -4.33
N ASN A 67 8.03 6.07 -5.35
CA ASN A 67 9.36 5.73 -5.84
C ASN A 67 10.33 6.87 -5.53
N ARG A 68 11.29 6.63 -4.64
CA ARG A 68 12.19 7.68 -4.14
C ARG A 68 13.21 8.15 -5.18
N ILE A 69 13.59 7.27 -6.11
CA ILE A 69 14.46 7.63 -7.23
C ILE A 69 13.71 8.58 -8.15
N GLU A 70 12.50 8.21 -8.59
CA GLU A 70 11.65 9.06 -9.45
C GLU A 70 11.24 10.36 -8.77
N SER A 71 11.03 10.36 -7.45
CA SER A 71 10.76 11.59 -6.69
C SER A 71 11.90 12.61 -6.75
N THR A 72 13.13 12.17 -7.03
CA THR A 72 14.32 13.02 -7.08
C THR A 72 14.79 13.27 -8.52
N ALA A 73 14.68 12.26 -9.38
CA ALA A 73 15.10 12.27 -10.77
C ALA A 73 13.98 11.67 -11.63
N ILE A 74 13.06 12.52 -12.06
CA ILE A 74 11.85 12.12 -12.77
C ILE A 74 12.19 11.63 -14.18
N GLY A 75 11.62 10.51 -14.58
CA GLY A 75 11.88 9.86 -15.86
C GLY A 75 13.25 9.20 -15.94
N PHE A 76 13.92 9.02 -14.80
CA PHE A 76 15.25 8.40 -14.75
C PHE A 76 15.19 6.89 -14.98
N LEU A 77 14.20 6.22 -14.39
CA LEU A 77 14.02 4.78 -14.55
C LEU A 77 13.22 4.51 -15.81
N ASN A 78 13.62 3.48 -16.54
CA ASN A 78 12.78 2.93 -17.58
C ASN A 78 11.61 2.13 -16.98
N ILE A 79 10.65 1.78 -17.83
CA ILE A 79 9.43 1.07 -17.42
C ILE A 79 9.70 -0.29 -16.76
N GLU A 80 10.77 -0.98 -17.17
CA GLU A 80 11.14 -2.29 -16.60
C GLU A 80 11.65 -2.14 -15.16
N LEU A 81 12.40 -1.07 -14.86
CA LEU A 81 13.01 -0.84 -13.54
C LEU A 81 12.14 0.00 -12.60
N SER A 82 11.15 0.74 -13.11
CA SER A 82 10.32 1.65 -12.31
C SER A 82 9.70 0.94 -11.09
N ALA A 83 9.08 -0.22 -11.30
CA ALA A 83 8.44 -1.00 -10.24
C ALA A 83 9.43 -1.67 -9.24
N ALA A 84 10.74 -1.64 -9.52
CA ALA A 84 11.74 -2.25 -8.64
C ALA A 84 11.95 -1.45 -7.34
N PHE A 85 11.59 -0.16 -7.36
CA PHE A 85 11.88 0.79 -6.29
C PHE A 85 10.63 1.46 -5.71
N ASP A 86 9.44 0.98 -6.07
CA ASP A 86 8.21 1.38 -5.41
C ASP A 86 8.24 0.90 -3.97
N PHE A 87 7.87 1.76 -3.03
CA PHE A 87 7.69 1.45 -1.62
C PHE A 87 6.26 1.79 -1.21
N ASP A 88 5.61 0.88 -0.49
CA ASP A 88 4.22 1.07 -0.07
C ASP A 88 4.15 1.54 1.37
N LYS A 89 3.36 2.59 1.60
CA LYS A 89 2.81 2.94 2.91
C LYS A 89 1.34 2.56 2.96
N ILE A 90 0.91 2.02 4.08
CA ILE A 90 -0.46 1.57 4.29
C ILE A 90 -1.11 2.46 5.33
N TYR A 91 -2.33 2.89 5.05
CA TYR A 91 -3.14 3.66 5.96
C TYR A 91 -4.37 2.86 6.34
N VAL A 92 -4.59 2.71 7.65
CA VAL A 92 -5.68 1.93 8.24
C VAL A 92 -6.69 2.86 8.90
N LEU A 93 -7.96 2.46 8.93
CA LEU A 93 -9.02 3.21 9.59
C LEU A 93 -8.89 3.10 11.12
N ASN A 94 -8.75 4.23 11.81
CA ASN A 94 -8.74 4.32 13.26
C ASN A 94 -9.60 5.51 13.73
N ASP A 95 -10.57 5.27 14.61
CA ASP A 95 -11.42 6.31 15.23
C ASP A 95 -11.95 7.38 14.25
N LYS A 96 -12.31 6.95 13.02
CA LYS A 96 -12.84 7.75 11.88
C LYS A 96 -11.81 8.55 11.07
N GLN A 97 -10.55 8.19 11.13
CA GLN A 97 -9.51 8.74 10.25
C GLN A 97 -8.58 7.63 9.76
N TYR A 98 -8.05 7.82 8.56
CA TYR A 98 -6.98 6.97 8.06
C TYR A 98 -5.64 7.46 8.60
N VAL A 99 -4.88 6.56 9.22
CA VAL A 99 -3.55 6.85 9.77
C VAL A 99 -2.53 5.89 9.21
N GLU A 100 -1.31 6.37 8.96
CA GLU A 100 -0.22 5.48 8.52
C GLU A 100 -0.02 4.41 9.59
N SER A 101 -0.12 3.17 9.16
CA SER A 101 0.07 2.02 10.01
C SER A 101 1.55 1.88 10.40
N LYS A 102 1.80 1.83 11.71
CA LYS A 102 3.14 1.73 12.31
C LYS A 102 3.59 0.29 12.57
N SER A 103 2.64 -0.63 12.54
CA SER A 103 2.79 -2.08 12.69
C SER A 103 1.86 -2.66 11.64
N ASP A 104 2.43 -2.97 10.49
CA ASP A 104 1.62 -3.20 9.30
C ASP A 104 1.30 -4.65 9.08
N ILE A 105 0.20 -4.88 8.36
CA ILE A 105 -0.35 -6.15 7.91
C ILE A 105 0.80 -7.03 7.42
N GLY A 106 1.39 -7.79 8.34
CA GLY A 106 2.71 -8.38 8.15
C GLY A 106 2.72 -9.27 6.91
N PHE A 107 1.58 -9.91 6.64
CA PHE A 107 1.36 -10.70 5.45
C PHE A 107 1.55 -9.92 4.14
N PHE A 108 1.01 -8.69 4.00
CA PHE A 108 1.10 -7.93 2.76
C PHE A 108 2.54 -7.53 2.44
N LEU A 109 3.26 -6.92 3.38
CA LEU A 109 4.64 -6.49 3.17
C LEU A 109 5.60 -7.68 3.10
N GLN A 110 5.38 -8.75 3.88
CA GLN A 110 6.19 -9.97 3.79
C GLN A 110 6.10 -10.62 2.41
N ASN A 111 4.92 -10.64 1.79
CA ASN A 111 4.76 -11.18 0.44
C ASN A 111 5.59 -10.42 -0.60
N LYS A 112 5.86 -9.13 -0.38
CA LYS A 112 6.72 -8.33 -1.26
C LYS A 112 8.21 -8.58 -1.08
N ILE A 113 8.67 -9.13 0.05
CA ILE A 113 10.12 -9.38 0.29
C ILE A 113 10.71 -10.20 -0.87
N SER A 114 10.02 -11.25 -1.29
CA SER A 114 10.49 -12.11 -2.39
C SER A 114 10.67 -11.35 -3.72
N GLN A 115 9.82 -10.37 -3.99
CA GLN A 115 9.89 -9.50 -5.16
C GLN A 115 11.10 -8.56 -5.09
N TYR A 116 11.35 -7.92 -3.95
CA TYR A 116 12.52 -7.04 -3.81
C TYR A 116 13.85 -7.83 -3.78
N GLU A 117 13.86 -9.04 -3.22
CA GLU A 117 15.02 -9.93 -3.30
C GLU A 117 15.29 -10.39 -4.74
N LEU A 118 14.24 -10.61 -5.55
CA LEU A 118 14.40 -10.83 -6.98
C LEU A 118 15.04 -9.61 -7.66
N TRP A 119 14.52 -8.40 -7.41
CA TRP A 119 15.09 -7.18 -7.98
C TRP A 119 16.53 -6.94 -7.56
N LYS A 120 16.86 -7.21 -6.28
CA LYS A 120 18.23 -7.16 -5.78
C LYS A 120 19.15 -8.08 -6.58
N ARG A 121 18.74 -9.32 -6.86
CA ARG A 121 19.50 -10.26 -7.69
C ARG A 121 19.67 -9.74 -9.12
N LEU A 122 18.62 -9.16 -9.71
CA LEU A 122 18.68 -8.58 -11.05
C LEU A 122 19.58 -7.34 -11.13
N ILE A 123 19.68 -6.55 -10.06
CA ILE A 123 20.64 -5.41 -10.00
C ILE A 123 22.08 -5.90 -9.83
N LEU A 124 22.29 -6.97 -9.05
CA LEU A 124 23.60 -7.60 -8.89
C LEU A 124 24.07 -8.27 -10.18
N ASN A 125 23.15 -8.95 -10.88
CA ASN A 125 23.40 -9.62 -12.14
C ASN A 125 22.25 -9.36 -13.16
N PRO A 126 22.36 -8.32 -14.01
CA PRO A 126 21.27 -7.86 -14.87
C PRO A 126 21.11 -8.69 -16.16
N GLU A 127 21.57 -9.93 -16.22
CA GLU A 127 21.52 -10.79 -17.42
C GLU A 127 20.12 -10.90 -18.06
N ASN A 128 19.07 -10.95 -17.23
CA ASN A 128 17.68 -11.12 -17.66
C ASN A 128 16.92 -9.80 -17.88
N LEU A 129 17.60 -8.66 -17.79
CA LEU A 129 17.03 -7.35 -18.10
C LEU A 129 17.22 -7.01 -19.59
N ASN A 130 16.43 -6.06 -20.09
CA ASN A 130 16.65 -5.52 -21.44
C ASN A 130 17.96 -4.71 -21.52
N SER A 131 18.39 -4.35 -22.74
CA SER A 131 19.66 -3.64 -22.98
C SER A 131 19.78 -2.33 -22.21
N ASP A 132 18.70 -1.55 -22.18
CA ASP A 132 18.70 -0.20 -21.64
C ASP A 132 18.72 -0.27 -20.10
N SER A 133 17.94 -1.19 -19.53
CA SER A 133 17.98 -1.51 -18.11
C SER A 133 19.35 -2.01 -17.66
N LYS A 134 20.02 -2.85 -18.45
CA LYS A 134 21.37 -3.33 -18.16
C LYS A 134 22.36 -2.18 -18.05
N ILE A 135 22.32 -1.25 -19.00
CA ILE A 135 23.18 -0.06 -18.99
C ILE A 135 22.89 0.76 -17.73
N LEU A 136 21.63 1.08 -17.48
CA LEU A 136 21.22 1.89 -16.33
C LEU A 136 21.63 1.25 -15.00
N VAL A 137 21.44 -0.06 -14.84
CA VAL A 137 21.87 -0.82 -13.66
C VAL A 137 23.38 -0.81 -13.51
N ASN A 138 24.13 -1.01 -14.59
CA ASN A 138 25.59 -1.07 -14.51
C ASN A 138 26.19 0.29 -14.11
N GLU A 139 25.62 1.39 -14.60
CA GLU A 139 26.06 2.75 -14.27
C GLU A 139 25.66 3.18 -12.85
N ASN A 140 24.55 2.65 -12.32
CA ASN A 140 23.94 3.13 -11.06
C ASN A 140 23.87 2.06 -9.96
N ARG A 141 24.60 0.95 -10.12
CA ARG A 141 24.46 -0.26 -9.30
C ARG A 141 24.48 0.01 -7.81
N GLU A 142 25.44 0.79 -7.34
CA GLU A 142 25.60 1.08 -5.90
C GLU A 142 24.38 1.82 -5.34
N SER A 143 23.89 2.84 -6.07
CA SER A 143 22.71 3.62 -5.68
C SER A 143 21.45 2.74 -5.64
N PHE A 144 21.25 1.90 -6.66
CA PHE A 144 20.13 0.98 -6.73
C PHE A 144 20.16 -0.07 -5.62
N LEU A 145 21.33 -0.63 -5.31
CA LEU A 145 21.48 -1.56 -4.19
C LEU A 145 21.21 -0.88 -2.86
N LYS A 146 21.65 0.38 -2.68
CA LYS A 146 21.35 1.15 -1.47
C LYS A 146 19.85 1.34 -1.29
N GLU A 147 19.12 1.68 -2.36
CA GLU A 147 17.68 1.88 -2.30
C GLU A 147 16.92 0.58 -2.02
N ILE A 148 17.21 -0.51 -2.73
CA ILE A 148 16.57 -1.81 -2.46
C ILE A 148 16.88 -2.33 -1.05
N ASN A 149 18.12 -2.18 -0.57
CA ASN A 149 18.45 -2.59 0.78
C ASN A 149 17.72 -1.71 1.82
N TRP A 150 17.51 -0.43 1.55
CA TRP A 150 16.66 0.42 2.38
C TRP A 150 15.21 -0.08 2.41
N ILE A 151 14.62 -0.40 1.25
CA ILE A 151 13.26 -0.96 1.15
C ILE A 151 13.15 -2.26 1.97
N LEU A 152 14.03 -3.23 1.73
CA LEU A 152 14.05 -4.51 2.43
C LEU A 152 14.22 -4.34 3.93
N LYS A 153 15.07 -3.41 4.38
CA LYS A 153 15.25 -3.10 5.80
C LYS A 153 13.95 -2.57 6.41
N ASN A 154 13.31 -1.59 5.78
CA ASN A 154 12.06 -1.01 6.29
C ASN A 154 10.93 -2.04 6.33
N ILE A 155 10.80 -2.89 5.30
CA ILE A 155 9.83 -3.98 5.30
C ILE A 155 10.08 -4.93 6.46
N ASN A 156 11.33 -5.37 6.67
CA ASN A 156 11.68 -6.27 7.78
C ASN A 156 11.44 -5.64 9.16
N GLU A 157 11.72 -4.36 9.34
CA GLU A 157 11.47 -3.64 10.59
C GLU A 157 9.97 -3.49 10.87
N LYS A 158 9.17 -3.15 9.84
CA LYS A 158 7.70 -3.05 9.94
C LYS A 158 7.02 -4.40 10.10
N SER A 159 7.59 -5.49 9.58
CA SER A 159 7.01 -6.85 9.63
C SER A 159 7.27 -7.62 10.95
N ARG A 160 8.10 -7.09 11.85
CA ARG A 160 8.50 -7.75 13.12
C ARG A 160 7.70 -7.28 14.34
N LYS A 161 6.83 -6.29 14.18
CA LYS A 161 5.99 -5.72 15.24
C LYS A 161 4.54 -6.11 15.03
#